data_AF-A0A356V8R4-F1
#
_entry.id   AF-A0A356V8R4-F1
#
_cell.length_a   1.000
_cell.length_b   1.000
_cell.length_c   1.000
_cell.angle_alpha   90.00
_cell.angle_beta   90.00
_cell.angle_gamma   90.00
#
_symmetry.space_group_name_H-M   'P 1'
#
loop_
_entity.id
_entity.type
_entity.pdbx_description
1 polymer ?
#
loop_
_entity_poly.entity_id
_entity_poly.type
_entity_poly.pdbx_seq_one_letter_code
_entity_poly.pdbx_strand_id
1 'polypeptide(L)' 'HNPDFCALARAYGAYATDPQSLEEFQQALKDALKADGPTLIRVKSTI' A
#
# COMPACT_ATOMS: atom_id res chain seq x y z
N HIS A 1 -3.81 18.86 5.62
CA HIS A 1 -4.55 17.74 5.01
C HIS A 1 -3.56 17.05 4.08
N ASN A 2 -3.14 15.83 4.39
CA ASN A 2 -2.15 15.10 3.59
C ASN A 2 -2.85 14.53 2.35
N PRO A 3 -2.28 14.59 1.13
CA PRO A 3 -2.90 13.96 -0.02
C PRO A 3 -3.04 12.44 0.19
N ASP A 4 -4.17 11.88 -0.23
CA ASP A 4 -4.39 10.44 -0.22
C ASP A 4 -3.58 9.80 -1.36
N PHE A 5 -2.33 9.44 -1.05
CA PHE A 5 -1.43 8.75 -1.99
C PHE A 5 -2.00 7.42 -2.48
N CYS A 6 -2.86 6.77 -1.68
CA CYS A 6 -3.50 5.54 -2.09
C CYS A 6 -4.59 5.80 -3.12
N ALA A 7 -5.37 6.87 -2.97
CA ALA A 7 -6.31 7.31 -4.00
C ALA A 7 -5.59 7.68 -5.31
N LEU A 8 -4.42 8.33 -5.21
CA LEU A 8 -3.60 8.66 -6.39
C LEU A 8 -3.14 7.39 -7.13
N ALA A 9 -2.55 6.43 -6.40
CA ALA A 9 -2.10 5.17 -6.99
C ALA A 9 -3.23 4.41 -7.70
N ARG A 10 -4.43 4.35 -7.09
CA ARG A 10 -5.60 3.73 -7.70
C ARG A 10 -6.07 4.45 -8.97
N ALA A 11 -6.02 5.79 -8.99
CA ALA A 11 -6.37 6.56 -10.18
C ALA A 11 -5.43 6.28 -11.38
N TYR A 12 -4.17 5.89 -11.12
CA TYR A 12 -3.20 5.47 -12.13
C TYR A 12 -3.20 3.94 -12.40
N GLY A 13 -4.16 3.20 -11.85
CA GLY A 13 -4.29 1.75 -12.08
C GLY A 13 -3.33 0.88 -11.26
N ALA A 14 -2.70 1.43 -10.22
CA ALA A 14 -1.88 0.67 -9.28
C ALA A 14 -2.70 0.20 -8.07
N TYR A 15 -2.28 -0.91 -7.47
CA TYR A 15 -2.79 -1.33 -6.18
C TYR A 15 -2.29 -0.40 -5.09
N ALA A 16 -3.07 -0.19 -4.03
CA ALA A 16 -2.66 0.67 -2.92
C ALA A 16 -3.22 0.21 -1.58
N THR A 17 -2.35 0.16 -0.57
CA THR A 17 -2.67 -0.25 0.80
C THR A 17 -1.94 0.61 1.83
N ASP A 18 -2.49 0.65 3.03
CA ASP A 18 -2.09 1.50 4.14
C ASP A 18 -2.15 0.66 5.43
N PRO A 19 -1.21 -0.27 5.62
CA PRO A 19 -1.20 -1.14 6.80
C PRO A 19 -0.99 -0.31 8.07
N GLN A 20 -1.70 -0.68 9.14
CA GLN A 20 -1.60 -0.03 10.45
C GLN A 20 -0.80 -0.84 11.47
N SER A 21 -0.27 -1.99 11.07
CA SER A 21 0.55 -2.88 11.92
C SER A 21 1.62 -3.61 11.12
N LEU A 22 2.64 -4.14 11.83
CA LEU A 22 3.70 -4.95 11.21
C LEU A 22 3.13 -6.21 10.54
N GLU A 23 2.12 -6.83 11.14
CA GLU A 23 1.45 -8.01 10.58
C GLU A 23 0.73 -7.67 9.27
N GLU A 24 -0.05 -6.59 9.25
CA GLU A 24 -0.70 -6.10 8.03
C GLU A 24 0.32 -5.73 6.95
N PHE A 25 1.46 -5.15 7.33
CA PHE A 25 2.53 -4.83 6.40
C PHE A 25 3.15 -6.08 5.78
N GLN A 26 3.42 -7.12 6.58
CA GLN A 26 3.93 -8.39 6.06
C GLN A 26 2.94 -9.04 5.09
N GLN A 27 1.64 -8.98 5.40
CA GLN A 27 0.61 -9.52 4.52
C GLN A 27 0.51 -8.70 3.22
N ALA A 28 0.49 -7.37 3.34
CA ALA A 28 0.51 -6.45 2.20
C ALA A 28 1.70 -6.69 1.27
N LEU A 29 2.89 -6.97 1.81
CA LEU A 29 4.07 -7.32 1.02
C LEU A 29 3.89 -8.63 0.26
N LYS A 30 3.36 -9.68 0.91
CA LYS A 30 3.09 -10.97 0.25
C LYS A 30 2.10 -10.83 -0.90
N ASP A 31 1.07 -10.00 -0.69
CA ASP A 31 0.03 -9.78 -1.70
C ASP A 31 0.54 -8.91 -2.85
N ALA A 32 1.31 -7.86 -2.55
CA ALA A 32 1.95 -7.00 -3.54
C ALA A 32 2.89 -7.79 -4.48
N LEU A 33 3.64 -8.76 -3.94
CA LEU A 33 4.54 -9.61 -4.73
C LEU A 33 3.81 -10.59 -5.65
N LYS A 34 2.53 -10.89 -5.39
CA LYS A 34 1.69 -11.76 -6.21
C LYS A 34 0.79 -10.99 -7.18
N ALA A 35 0.69 -9.68 -7.02
CA ALA A 35 -0.19 -8.86 -7.83
C ALA A 35 0.35 -8.70 -9.25
N ASP A 36 -0.54 -8.71 -10.24
CA ASP A 36 -0.23 -8.49 -11.66
C ASP A 36 -0.03 -7.00 -11.99
N GLY A 37 0.66 -6.27 -11.11
CA GLY A 37 0.84 -4.83 -11.28
C GLY A 37 1.54 -4.14 -10.11
N PRO A 38 1.90 -2.85 -10.29
CA PRO A 38 2.55 -2.07 -9.26
C PRO A 38 1.65 -1.91 -8.04
N THR A 39 2.24 -2.00 -6.85
CA THR A 39 1.55 -1.82 -5.57
C THR A 39 2.24 -0.72 -4.74
N LEU A 40 1.47 0.29 -4.33
CA LEU A 40 1.89 1.31 -3.38
C LEU A 40 1.52 0.87 -1.96
N ILE A 41 2.52 0.71 -1.09
CA ILE A 41 2.33 0.42 0.33
C ILE A 41 2.74 1.67 1.12
N ARG A 42 1.78 2.32 1.77
CA ARG A 42 2.06 3.51 2.59
C ARG A 42 2.57 3.09 3.97
N VAL A 43 3.86 3.29 4.22
CA VAL A 43 4.50 2.96 5.51
C VAL A 43 4.59 4.22 6.38
N LYS A 44 4.15 4.12 7.63
CA LYS A 44 4.38 5.13 8.67
C LYS A 44 5.55 4.69 9.55
N SER A 45 6.31 5.65 10.07
CA SER A 45 7.50 5.41 10.90
C SER A 45 7.22 4.76 12.27
N THR A 46 5.95 4.58 12.64
CA THR A 46 5.50 4.04 13.94
C THR A 46 4.92 2.63 13.82
N ILE A 47 5.04 2.00 12.64
CA ILE A 47 4.66 0.60 12.40
C ILE A 47 5.75 -0.32 12.95
#